data_AF-A0A9E0L2P8-F1
#
_entry.id   AF-A0A9E0L2P8-F1
#
_cell.length_a   1.000
_cell.length_b   1.000
_cell.length_c   1.000
_cell.angle_alpha   90.00
_cell.angle_beta   90.00
_cell.angle_gamma   90.00
#
_symmetry.space_group_name_H-M   'P 1'
#
loop_
_entity.id
_entity.type
_entity.pdbx_description
1 polymer ?
#
loop_
_entity_poly.entity_id
_entity_poly.type
_entity_poly.pdbx_seq_one_letter_code
_entity_poly.pdbx_strand_id
1 'polypeptide(L)'
;MTHGIGGSSADEQLSGLAPWPKATAIGLEERVARIARARELMAEIGADALIIGAGPSLRFFTGVAWNATERLVALVLPRTGPLKMICPRFELGSLQAALLVEA
;
A
#
# COMPACT_ATOMS: atom_id res chain seq x y z
N MET A 1 31.25 1.99 -31.17
CA MET A 1 31.82 0.81 -30.48
C MET A 1 30.92 0.50 -29.28
N THR A 2 30.00 -0.46 -29.42
CA THR A 2 28.98 -0.76 -28.40
C THR A 2 29.55 -1.63 -27.28
N HIS A 3 29.68 -1.06 -26.08
CA HIS A 3 30.17 -1.73 -24.86
C HIS A 3 29.01 -2.37 -24.08
N GLY A 4 28.11 -3.07 -24.76
CA GLY A 4 26.89 -3.64 -24.14
C GLY A 4 27.11 -4.98 -23.43
N ILE A 5 28.20 -5.68 -23.74
CA ILE A 5 28.55 -7.00 -23.19
C ILE A 5 30.06 -7.02 -22.94
N GLY A 6 30.47 -7.27 -21.69
CA GLY A 6 31.88 -7.29 -21.30
C GLY A 6 32.52 -5.90 -21.24
N GLY A 7 33.79 -5.84 -20.84
CA GLY A 7 34.58 -4.59 -20.80
C GLY A 7 34.46 -3.78 -19.51
N SER A 8 33.94 -4.37 -18.43
CA SER A 8 34.03 -3.81 -17.09
C SER A 8 34.38 -4.87 -16.04
N SER A 9 34.98 -4.45 -14.94
CA SER A 9 35.27 -5.28 -13.77
C SER A 9 34.18 -5.14 -12.70
N ALA A 10 34.14 -6.10 -11.76
CA ALA A 10 33.25 -6.02 -10.61
C ALA A 10 33.48 -4.75 -9.78
N ASP A 11 34.74 -4.35 -9.58
CA ASP A 11 35.10 -3.15 -8.82
C ASP A 11 34.58 -1.87 -9.50
N GLU A 12 34.69 -1.78 -10.83
CA GLU A 12 34.15 -0.65 -11.60
C GLU A 12 32.64 -0.55 -11.46
N GLN A 13 31.91 -1.66 -11.60
CA GLN A 13 30.45 -1.66 -11.49
C GLN A 13 29.96 -1.34 -10.07
N LEU A 14 30.63 -1.88 -9.05
CA LEU A 14 30.33 -1.59 -7.65
C LEU A 14 30.58 -0.12 -7.30
N SER A 15 31.65 0.48 -7.84
CA SER A 15 31.97 1.90 -7.62
C SER A 15 30.90 2.85 -8.19
N GLY A 16 30.14 2.41 -9.18
CA GLY A 16 29.06 3.18 -9.81
C GLY A 16 27.70 3.08 -9.09
N LEU A 17 27.56 2.20 -8.09
CA LEU A 17 26.31 2.08 -7.35
C LEU A 17 26.12 3.27 -6.41
N ALA A 18 25.12 4.11 -6.72
CA ALA A 18 24.74 5.25 -5.89
C ALA A 18 23.24 5.16 -5.49
N PRO A 19 22.85 5.77 -4.36
CA PRO A 19 21.44 5.89 -4.00
C PRO A 19 20.64 6.61 -5.09
N TRP A 20 19.57 5.97 -5.55
CA TRP A 20 18.68 6.58 -6.55
C TRP A 20 17.83 7.70 -5.92
N PRO A 21 17.61 8.84 -6.61
CA PRO A 21 16.70 9.87 -6.12
C PRO A 21 15.29 9.31 -5.93
N LYS A 22 14.72 9.50 -4.74
CA LYS A 22 13.38 8.97 -4.41
C LYS A 22 12.31 9.86 -5.02
N ALA A 23 11.33 9.24 -5.69
CA ALA A 23 10.09 9.92 -6.06
C ALA A 23 9.26 10.27 -4.83
N THR A 24 8.37 11.25 -4.97
CA THR A 24 7.43 11.64 -3.91
C THR A 24 6.55 10.47 -3.51
N ALA A 25 6.40 10.24 -2.21
CA ALA A 25 5.55 9.19 -1.68
C ALA A 25 4.05 9.54 -1.85
N ILE A 26 3.22 8.51 -1.98
CA ILE A 26 1.75 8.66 -2.02
C ILE A 26 1.26 9.20 -0.67
N GLY A 27 0.72 10.41 -0.70
CA GLY A 27 0.21 11.13 0.48
C GLY A 27 -1.21 10.74 0.88
N LEU A 28 -1.69 11.37 1.96
CA LEU A 28 -3.04 11.15 2.52
C LEU A 28 -4.14 11.55 1.52
N GLU A 29 -4.00 12.68 0.84
CA GLU A 29 -5.00 13.20 -0.10
C GLU A 29 -5.34 12.19 -1.21
N GLU A 30 -4.32 11.60 -1.82
CA GLU A 30 -4.52 10.60 -2.87
C GLU A 30 -5.21 9.33 -2.32
N ARG A 31 -4.91 8.94 -1.08
CA ARG A 31 -5.56 7.78 -0.43
C ARG A 31 -7.04 8.04 -0.16
N VAL A 32 -7.37 9.25 0.30
CA VAL A 32 -8.77 9.68 0.47
C VAL A 32 -9.50 9.68 -0.87
N ALA A 33 -8.87 10.15 -1.95
CA ALA A 33 -9.45 10.10 -3.28
C ALA A 33 -9.70 8.65 -3.77
N ARG A 34 -8.76 7.72 -3.49
CA ARG A 34 -8.95 6.29 -3.79
C ARG A 34 -10.16 5.71 -3.05
N ILE A 35 -10.33 6.03 -1.77
CA ILE A 35 -11.47 5.58 -0.95
C ILE A 35 -12.78 6.15 -1.50
N ALA A 36 -12.80 7.43 -1.88
CA ALA A 36 -13.97 8.05 -2.50
C ALA A 36 -14.34 7.35 -3.81
N ARG A 37 -13.35 7.09 -4.68
CA ARG A 37 -13.57 6.36 -5.92
C ARG A 37 -14.09 4.94 -5.70
N ALA A 38 -13.60 4.25 -4.68
CA ALA A 38 -14.13 2.93 -4.32
C ALA A 38 -15.61 2.98 -3.93
N ARG A 39 -16.05 4.01 -3.20
CA ARG A 39 -17.46 4.20 -2.83
C ARG A 39 -18.37 4.47 -4.03
N GLU A 40 -17.91 5.27 -4.98
CA GLU A 40 -18.63 5.50 -6.23
C GLU A 40 -18.86 4.18 -6.97
N LEU A 41 -17.79 3.40 -7.15
CA LEU A 41 -17.86 2.08 -7.80
C LEU A 41 -18.76 1.10 -7.03
N MET A 42 -18.71 1.12 -5.70
CA MET A 42 -19.62 0.32 -4.86
C MET A 42 -21.08 0.70 -5.07
N ALA A 43 -21.39 1.99 -5.21
CA ALA A 43 -22.75 2.44 -5.50
C ALA A 43 -23.22 1.99 -6.89
N GLU A 44 -22.33 2.03 -7.90
CA GLU A 44 -22.62 1.54 -9.26
C GLU A 44 -23.00 0.05 -9.28
N ILE A 45 -22.34 -0.78 -8.46
CA ILE A 45 -22.58 -2.23 -8.40
C ILE A 45 -23.59 -2.67 -7.31
N GLY A 46 -24.16 -1.72 -6.56
CA GLY A 46 -25.10 -2.01 -5.47
C GLY A 46 -24.47 -2.69 -4.24
N ALA A 47 -23.18 -2.46 -3.97
CA ALA A 47 -22.48 -2.99 -2.80
C ALA A 47 -22.49 -2.00 -1.62
N ASP A 48 -22.84 -2.49 -0.42
CA ASP A 48 -22.85 -1.66 0.79
C ASP A 48 -21.52 -1.67 1.56
N ALA A 49 -20.67 -2.68 1.36
CA ALA A 49 -19.36 -2.78 1.99
C ALA A 49 -18.35 -3.50 1.08
N LEU A 50 -17.08 -3.13 1.24
CA LEU A 50 -15.93 -3.77 0.61
C LEU A 50 -14.95 -4.20 1.70
N ILE A 51 -14.52 -5.47 1.67
CA ILE A 51 -13.49 -6.01 2.57
C ILE A 51 -12.21 -6.21 1.76
N ILE A 52 -11.12 -5.60 2.23
CA ILE A 52 -9.81 -5.62 1.56
C ILE A 52 -8.81 -6.29 2.50
N GLY A 53 -8.38 -7.50 2.17
CA GLY A 53 -7.35 -8.22 2.94
C GLY A 53 -5.95 -7.63 2.75
N ALA A 54 -5.04 -7.99 3.66
CA ALA A 54 -3.63 -7.63 3.59
C ALA A 54 -2.98 -7.98 2.24
N GLY A 55 -2.07 -7.13 1.80
CA GLY A 55 -1.42 -7.21 0.50
C GLY A 55 -1.46 -5.88 -0.27
N PRO A 56 -1.23 -5.92 -1.59
CA PRO A 56 -1.12 -4.71 -2.41
C PRO A 56 -2.34 -3.79 -2.33
N SER A 57 -3.55 -4.35 -2.29
CA SER A 57 -4.79 -3.57 -2.19
C SER A 57 -4.93 -2.87 -0.83
N LEU A 58 -4.57 -3.53 0.27
CA LEU A 58 -4.57 -2.88 1.58
C LEU A 58 -3.55 -1.73 1.61
N ARG A 59 -2.35 -1.94 1.05
CA ARG A 59 -1.34 -0.89 0.89
C ARG A 59 -1.83 0.26 0.01
N PHE A 60 -2.58 -0.04 -1.03
CA PHE A 60 -3.15 0.93 -1.96
C PHE A 60 -4.10 1.90 -1.24
N PHE A 61 -5.01 1.39 -0.40
CA PHE A 61 -5.95 2.25 0.33
C PHE A 61 -5.36 2.85 1.60
N THR A 62 -4.59 2.09 2.38
CA THR A 62 -4.25 2.45 3.77
C THR A 62 -2.78 2.78 4.02
N GLY A 63 -1.89 2.33 3.14
CA GLY A 63 -0.44 2.42 3.33
C GLY A 63 0.20 1.19 3.99
N VAL A 64 -0.60 0.33 4.63
CA VAL A 64 -0.11 -0.88 5.30
C VAL A 64 0.46 -1.87 4.28
N ALA A 65 1.78 -2.08 4.32
CA ALA A 65 2.52 -2.89 3.35
C ALA A 65 2.72 -4.35 3.77
N TRP A 66 1.83 -4.89 4.60
CA TRP A 66 1.92 -6.27 5.10
C TRP A 66 1.43 -7.28 4.06
N ASN A 67 1.98 -8.49 4.10
CA ASN A 67 1.53 -9.61 3.30
C ASN A 67 0.37 -10.33 4.00
N ALA A 68 -0.46 -11.03 3.21
CA ALA A 68 -1.49 -11.90 3.75
C ALA A 68 -0.86 -13.08 4.51
N THR A 69 -1.50 -13.46 5.62
CA THR A 69 -1.16 -14.63 6.43
C THR A 69 -2.45 -15.39 6.75
N GLU A 70 -2.38 -16.40 7.61
CA GLU A 70 -3.56 -17.04 8.20
C GLU A 70 -4.35 -16.10 9.12
N ARG A 71 -3.71 -15.03 9.64
CA ARG A 71 -4.36 -14.04 10.48
C ARG A 71 -5.02 -12.97 9.62
N LEU A 72 -6.34 -12.82 9.76
CA LEU A 72 -7.08 -11.80 9.05
C LEU A 72 -6.64 -10.39 9.51
N VAL A 73 -5.98 -9.69 8.60
CA VAL A 73 -5.81 -8.24 8.63
C VAL A 73 -6.55 -7.69 7.43
N ALA A 74 -7.54 -6.83 7.66
CA ALA A 74 -8.37 -6.31 6.58
C ALA A 74 -8.91 -4.91 6.88
N LEU A 75 -9.09 -4.13 5.82
CA LEU A 75 -9.90 -2.92 5.84
C LEU A 75 -11.35 -3.30 5.52
N VAL A 76 -12.28 -2.83 6.34
CA VAL A 76 -13.72 -2.79 6.04
C VAL A 76 -14.06 -1.35 5.63
N LEU A 77 -14.45 -1.21 4.37
CA LEU A 77 -14.83 0.06 3.76
C LEU A 77 -16.35 0.03 3.51
N PRO A 78 -17.17 0.72 4.33
CA PRO A 78 -18.59 0.85 4.08
C PRO A 78 -18.87 1.94 3.02
N ARG A 79 -19.98 1.79 2.30
CA ARG A 79 -20.44 2.75 1.29
C ARG A 79 -20.59 4.16 1.86
N THR A 80 -21.00 4.26 3.13
CA THR A 80 -21.06 5.51 3.90
C THR A 80 -20.51 5.29 5.32
N GLY A 81 -19.96 6.34 5.93
CA GLY A 81 -19.45 6.29 7.31
C GLY A 81 -17.93 6.08 7.42
N PRO A 82 -17.40 5.76 8.62
CA PRO A 82 -15.96 5.61 8.83
C PRO A 82 -15.44 4.27 8.33
N LEU A 83 -14.14 4.23 7.98
CA LEU A 83 -13.41 2.99 7.77
C LEU A 83 -13.28 2.20 9.07
N LYS A 84 -13.00 0.89 8.97
CA LYS A 84 -12.64 0.04 10.12
C LYS A 84 -11.52 -0.92 9.76
N MET A 85 -10.53 -1.05 10.64
CA MET A 85 -9.49 -2.08 10.53
C MET A 85 -9.80 -3.30 11.40
N ILE A 86 -9.70 -4.49 10.80
CA ILE A 86 -9.62 -5.77 11.50
C ILE A 86 -8.15 -6.14 11.58
N CYS A 87 -7.66 -6.43 12.79
CA CYS A 87 -6.27 -6.78 13.04
C CYS A 87 -6.14 -7.58 14.35
N PRO A 88 -5.21 -8.55 14.45
CA PRO A 88 -4.89 -9.20 15.72
C PRO A 88 -4.49 -8.18 16.79
N ARG A 89 -5.00 -8.35 18.02
CA ARG A 89 -4.82 -7.36 19.10
C ARG A 89 -3.34 -7.02 19.37
N PHE A 90 -2.46 -8.02 19.31
CA PHE A 90 -1.04 -7.83 19.58
C PHE A 90 -0.31 -7.02 18.48
N GLU A 91 -0.90 -6.87 17.30
CA GLU A 91 -0.35 -6.10 16.18
C GLU A 91 -0.83 -4.64 16.15
N LEU A 92 -1.69 -4.22 17.09
CA LEU A 92 -2.32 -2.90 17.08
C LEU A 92 -1.31 -1.75 17.01
N GLY A 93 -0.23 -1.80 17.80
CA GLY A 93 0.80 -0.75 17.79
C GLY A 93 1.52 -0.64 16.44
N SER A 94 1.88 -1.79 15.84
CA SER A 94 2.47 -1.84 14.50
C SER A 94 1.51 -1.34 13.43
N LEU A 95 0.22 -1.66 13.55
CA LEU A 95 -0.80 -1.18 12.64
C LEU A 95 -0.93 0.35 12.72
N GLN A 96 -1.03 0.91 13.93
CA GLN A 96 -1.14 2.37 14.13
C GLN A 96 0.05 3.13 13.55
N ALA A 97 1.26 2.57 13.66
CA ALA A 97 2.45 3.16 13.05
C ALA A 97 2.47 3.07 11.51
N ALA A 98 1.80 2.08 10.93
CA ALA A 98 1.78 1.83 9.49
C ALA A 98 0.59 2.48 8.75
N LEU A 99 -0.49 2.81 9.47
CA LEU A 99 -1.68 3.42 8.89
C LEU A 99 -1.41 4.87 8.46
N LEU A 100 -1.75 5.16 7.21
CA LEU A 100 -1.65 6.50 6.62
C LEU A 100 -3.01 7.12 6.31
N VAL A 101 -4.08 6.53 6.85
CA VAL A 101 -5.47 6.98 6.77
C VAL A 101 -6.15 6.74 8.12
N GLU A 102 -7.20 7.49 8.42
CA GLU A 102 -8.02 7.29 9.61
C GLU A 102 -8.97 6.09 9.41
N ALA A 103 -8.91 5.11 10.31
CA ALA A 103 -9.72 3.88 10.27
C ALA A 103 -9.91 3.23 11.65
#